data_AF-R5Y6T0-F1
#
_entry.id   AF-R5Y6T0-F1
#
_cell.length_a   1.000
_cell.length_b   1.000
_cell.length_c   1.000
_cell.angle_alpha   90.00
_cell.angle_beta   90.00
_cell.angle_gamma   90.00
#
_symmetry.space_group_name_H-M   'P 1'
#
loop_
_entity.id
_entity.type
_entity.pdbx_description
1 polymer ?
#
loop_
_entity_poly.entity_id
_entity_poly.type
_entity_poly.pdbx_seq_one_letter_code
_entity_poly.pdbx_strand_id
1 'polypeptide(L)'
;MDNNWIEECYSTYYKQYFKGMKYKKSAWIDYGDQESHEHCLFCAKRISCGDAVDNDQQAYESSDERAWLCSDCFEKLLSYHKIALIPNNVTMVETGLNEGKTVTFSLNNERYILKKTDEKICVSHNGNKSFYSSFSEMKSNQKFYNKILDEVIDEIFMSIT
;
A
#
# COMPACT_ATOMS: atom_id res chain seq x y z
N MET A 1 -9.92 -24.09 -21.30
CA MET A 1 -9.29 -24.52 -20.04
C MET A 1 -8.87 -23.24 -19.35
N ASP A 2 -9.59 -22.85 -18.30
CA ASP A 2 -9.10 -21.78 -17.42
C ASP A 2 -7.89 -22.35 -16.69
N ASN A 3 -6.69 -22.06 -17.19
CA ASN A 3 -5.45 -22.38 -16.51
C ASN A 3 -5.40 -21.54 -15.24
N ASN A 4 -5.89 -22.10 -14.14
CA ASN A 4 -5.92 -21.46 -12.85
C ASN A 4 -4.56 -21.60 -12.14
N TRP A 5 -3.50 -21.16 -12.83
CA TRP A 5 -2.11 -21.34 -12.39
C TRP A 5 -1.85 -20.69 -11.02
N ILE A 6 -2.58 -19.62 -10.66
CA ILE A 6 -2.53 -19.01 -9.32
C ILE A 6 -2.95 -20.01 -8.24
N GLU A 7 -4.04 -20.75 -8.47
CA GLU A 7 -4.52 -21.77 -7.53
C GLU A 7 -3.57 -22.95 -7.44
N GLU A 8 -3.01 -23.38 -8.58
CA GLU A 8 -2.00 -24.44 -8.62
C GLU A 8 -0.74 -24.03 -7.86
N CYS A 9 -0.23 -22.82 -8.09
CA CYS A 9 0.91 -22.26 -7.37
C CYS A 9 0.63 -22.14 -5.87
N TYR A 10 -0.56 -21.64 -5.50
CA TYR A 10 -0.98 -21.53 -4.11
C TYR A 10 -0.98 -22.91 -3.45
N SER A 11 -1.70 -23.86 -4.02
CA SER A 11 -1.89 -25.19 -3.42
C SER A 11 -0.61 -26.00 -3.35
N THR A 12 0.31 -25.82 -4.31
CA THR A 12 1.57 -26.59 -4.40
C THR A 12 2.69 -25.99 -3.56
N TYR A 13 2.87 -24.67 -3.62
CA TYR A 13 4.08 -24.02 -3.08
C TYR A 13 3.80 -23.08 -1.92
N TYR A 14 2.69 -22.34 -1.96
CA TYR A 14 2.52 -21.18 -1.10
C TYR A 14 1.51 -21.32 0.03
N LYS A 15 0.68 -22.36 0.05
CA LYS A 15 -0.40 -22.57 1.02
C LYS A 15 0.02 -22.35 2.48
N GLN A 16 1.23 -22.78 2.85
CA GLN A 16 1.77 -22.61 4.19
C GLN A 16 2.01 -21.14 4.58
N TYR A 17 2.38 -20.28 3.63
CA TYR A 17 2.63 -18.85 3.87
C TYR A 17 1.33 -18.07 4.08
N PHE A 18 0.20 -18.58 3.56
CA PHE A 18 -1.12 -17.96 3.74
C PHE A 18 -1.87 -18.47 4.97
N LYS A 19 -1.49 -19.61 5.53
CA LYS A 19 -2.23 -20.23 6.64
C LYS A 19 -2.10 -19.39 7.91
N GLY A 20 -3.20 -18.77 8.31
CA GLY A 20 -3.24 -17.89 9.49
C GLY A 20 -2.59 -16.52 9.28
N MET A 21 -2.15 -16.22 8.06
CA MET A 21 -1.55 -14.95 7.69
C MET A 21 -2.66 -13.93 7.38
N LYS A 22 -2.39 -12.67 7.72
CA LYS A 22 -3.22 -11.54 7.30
C LYS A 22 -2.44 -10.71 6.30
N TYR A 23 -3.15 -10.03 5.40
CA TYR A 23 -2.53 -9.15 4.42
C TYR A 23 -3.06 -7.72 4.57
N LYS A 24 -2.24 -6.74 4.24
CA LYS A 24 -2.59 -5.32 4.24
C LYS A 24 -2.29 -4.71 2.87
N LYS A 25 -3.04 -3.69 2.49
CA LYS A 25 -2.74 -2.89 1.28
C LYS A 25 -1.57 -1.96 1.60
N SER A 26 -0.36 -2.32 1.16
CA SER A 26 0.87 -1.57 1.41
C SER A 26 1.35 -0.81 0.17
N ALA A 27 1.74 0.46 0.37
CA ALA A 27 2.47 1.22 -0.63
C ALA A 27 3.97 0.89 -0.47
N TRP A 28 4.66 0.48 -1.53
CA TRP A 28 6.10 0.21 -1.38
C TRP A 28 6.84 1.51 -1.06
N ILE A 29 7.82 1.46 -0.18
CA ILE A 29 8.69 2.60 0.16
C ILE A 29 10.14 2.16 0.07
N ASP A 30 11.04 3.09 -0.26
CA ASP A 30 12.48 2.81 -0.28
C ASP A 30 13.00 2.71 1.15
N TYR A 31 13.55 1.55 1.51
CA TYR A 31 14.14 1.28 2.82
C TYR A 31 15.61 1.75 2.93
N GLY A 32 16.12 2.47 1.93
CA GLY A 32 17.48 3.00 1.88
C GLY A 32 18.47 2.12 1.12
N ASP A 33 17.99 1.07 0.47
CA ASP A 33 18.76 0.24 -0.45
C ASP A 33 18.16 0.39 -1.85
N GLN A 34 18.86 1.14 -2.71
CA GLN A 34 18.41 1.48 -4.06
C GLN A 34 18.26 0.25 -4.97
N GLU A 35 18.85 -0.89 -4.59
CA GLU A 35 18.68 -2.16 -5.30
C GLU A 35 17.60 -3.06 -4.66
N SER A 36 17.13 -2.72 -3.45
CA SER A 36 16.02 -3.45 -2.82
C SER A 36 14.75 -3.24 -3.65
N HIS A 37 14.18 -4.34 -4.11
CA HIS A 37 12.89 -4.35 -4.77
C HIS A 37 12.20 -5.64 -4.38
N GLU A 38 10.91 -5.51 -4.09
CA GLU A 38 10.08 -6.66 -3.82
C GLU A 38 9.47 -7.14 -5.13
N HIS A 39 9.06 -8.39 -5.17
CA HIS A 39 8.35 -8.94 -6.31
C HIS A 39 7.06 -9.58 -5.85
N CYS A 40 6.06 -9.59 -6.72
CA CYS A 40 4.90 -10.42 -6.51
C CYS A 40 5.33 -11.89 -6.42
N LEU A 41 4.96 -12.54 -5.32
CA LEU A 41 5.28 -13.95 -5.05
C LEU A 41 4.82 -14.92 -6.16
N PHE A 42 3.77 -14.56 -6.91
CA PHE A 42 3.22 -15.41 -7.97
C PHE A 42 3.78 -15.10 -9.36
N CYS A 43 3.68 -13.84 -9.80
CA CYS A 43 4.00 -13.46 -11.19
C CYS A 43 5.37 -12.80 -11.36
N ALA A 44 6.13 -12.63 -10.27
CA ALA A 44 7.41 -11.93 -10.22
C ALA A 44 7.37 -10.47 -10.71
N LYS A 45 6.19 -9.87 -10.90
CA LYS A 45 6.06 -8.44 -11.22
C LYS A 45 6.76 -7.62 -10.14
N ARG A 46 7.61 -6.69 -10.56
CA ARG A 46 8.43 -5.88 -9.67
C ARG A 46 7.57 -4.86 -8.92
N ILE A 47 7.87 -4.68 -7.64
CA ILE A 47 7.23 -3.76 -6.73
C ILE A 47 8.32 -2.83 -6.17
N SER A 48 8.25 -1.54 -6.49
CA SER A 48 9.23 -0.53 -6.10
C SER A 48 8.65 0.88 -6.23
N CYS A 49 9.23 1.89 -5.60
CA CYS A 49 8.87 3.29 -5.83
C CYS A 49 9.66 3.95 -6.97
N GLY A 50 10.41 3.18 -7.77
CA GLY A 50 11.11 3.71 -8.93
C GLY A 50 10.12 4.09 -10.05
N ASP A 51 10.44 5.15 -10.78
CA ASP A 51 9.63 5.67 -11.90
C ASP A 51 9.75 4.83 -13.20
N ALA A 52 10.23 3.59 -13.10
CA ALA A 52 10.30 2.69 -14.25
C ALA A 52 8.89 2.22 -14.63
N VAL A 53 8.63 2.16 -15.94
CA VAL A 53 7.30 1.91 -16.52
C VAL A 53 6.71 0.54 -16.12
N ASP A 54 7.53 -0.40 -15.67
CA ASP A 54 7.15 -1.79 -15.44
C ASP A 54 7.03 -2.19 -13.95
N ASN A 55 7.05 -1.22 -13.03
CA ASN A 55 7.02 -1.50 -11.59
C ASN A 55 5.70 -1.04 -10.95
N ASP A 56 5.08 -1.89 -10.13
CA ASP A 56 3.98 -1.47 -9.26
C ASP A 56 4.53 -0.76 -8.03
N GLN A 57 3.85 0.29 -7.59
CA GLN A 57 4.23 1.06 -6.41
C GLN A 57 3.45 0.63 -5.15
N GLN A 58 2.69 -0.44 -5.28
CA GLN A 58 1.66 -0.88 -4.35
C GLN A 58 1.39 -2.38 -4.48
N ALA A 59 1.09 -3.04 -3.36
CA ALA A 59 0.75 -4.45 -3.35
C ALA A 59 0.15 -4.88 -2.00
N TYR A 60 -0.36 -6.10 -1.94
CA TYR A 60 -0.77 -6.72 -0.69
C TYR A 60 0.44 -7.35 -0.01
N GLU A 61 0.76 -6.86 1.18
CA GLU A 61 1.89 -7.31 2.00
C GLU A 61 1.38 -8.18 3.15
N SER A 62 2.07 -9.29 3.44
CA SER A 62 1.77 -10.11 4.61
C SER A 62 2.06 -9.36 5.90
N SER A 63 1.33 -9.68 6.98
CA SER A 63 1.50 -9.03 8.28
C SER A 63 2.86 -9.27 8.94
N ASP A 64 3.64 -10.24 8.45
CA ASP A 64 5.02 -10.49 8.85
C ASP A 64 6.06 -9.87 7.89
N GLU A 65 5.59 -9.14 6.88
CA GLU A 65 6.40 -8.35 5.93
C GLU A 65 7.33 -9.19 5.03
N ARG A 66 7.00 -10.48 4.85
CA ARG A 66 7.82 -11.45 4.08
C ARG A 66 7.28 -11.79 2.70
N ALA A 67 6.03 -11.43 2.40
CA ALA A 67 5.39 -11.78 1.14
C ALA A 67 4.61 -10.60 0.57
N TRP A 68 4.86 -10.32 -0.71
CA TRP A 68 4.20 -9.29 -1.48
C TRP A 68 3.41 -9.90 -2.64
N LEU A 69 2.22 -9.38 -2.90
CA LEU A 69 1.36 -9.78 -4.00
C LEU A 69 0.83 -8.58 -4.75
N CYS A 70 1.02 -8.52 -6.07
CA CYS A 70 0.36 -7.50 -6.87
C CYS A 70 -1.17 -7.68 -6.79
N SER A 71 -1.91 -6.60 -7.06
CA SER A 71 -3.37 -6.59 -6.96
C SER A 71 -4.02 -7.69 -7.80
N ASP A 72 -3.59 -7.88 -9.05
CA ASP A 72 -4.15 -8.89 -9.95
C ASP A 72 -4.05 -10.31 -9.38
N CYS A 73 -2.86 -10.69 -8.88
CA CYS A 73 -2.65 -12.02 -8.31
C CYS A 73 -3.41 -12.20 -6.99
N PHE A 74 -3.44 -11.16 -6.15
CA PHE A 74 -4.13 -11.24 -4.86
C PHE A 74 -5.66 -11.31 -5.03
N GLU A 75 -6.24 -10.48 -5.89
CA GLU A 75 -7.68 -10.49 -6.18
C GLU A 75 -8.11 -11.79 -6.84
N LYS A 76 -7.29 -12.33 -7.74
CA LYS A 76 -7.52 -13.66 -8.31
C LYS A 76 -7.50 -14.73 -7.23
N LEU A 77 -6.57 -14.66 -6.27
CA LEU A 77 -6.51 -15.60 -5.15
C LEU A 77 -7.73 -15.49 -4.23
N LEU A 78 -8.24 -14.27 -3.96
CA LEU A 78 -9.46 -14.05 -3.19
C LEU A 78 -10.70 -14.67 -3.83
N SER A 79 -10.71 -14.86 -5.16
CA SER A 79 -11.81 -15.56 -5.83
C SER A 79 -11.90 -17.05 -5.49
N TYR A 80 -10.82 -17.64 -4.93
CA TYR A 80 -10.75 -19.05 -4.55
C TYR A 80 -10.69 -19.25 -3.04
N HIS A 81 -10.05 -18.33 -2.30
CA HIS A 81 -9.78 -18.48 -0.88
C HIS A 81 -10.26 -17.26 -0.07
N LYS A 82 -10.72 -17.54 1.14
CA LYS A 82 -10.96 -16.50 2.14
C LYS A 82 -9.63 -16.16 2.81
N ILE A 83 -9.08 -14.99 2.49
CA ILE A 83 -7.86 -14.47 3.09
C ILE A 83 -8.20 -13.25 3.93
N ALA A 84 -7.68 -13.19 5.15
CA ALA A 84 -7.94 -12.08 6.06
C ALA A 84 -7.18 -10.83 5.62
N LEU A 85 -7.90 -9.70 5.57
CA LEU A 85 -7.34 -8.38 5.30
C LEU A 85 -7.32 -7.53 6.55
N ILE A 86 -6.23 -6.76 6.72
CA ILE A 86 -6.13 -5.68 7.69
C ILE A 86 -6.50 -4.40 6.93
N PRO A 87 -7.64 -3.77 7.24
CA PRO A 87 -8.04 -2.54 6.57
C PRO A 87 -7.17 -1.38 7.00
N ASN A 88 -6.86 -0.50 6.05
CA ASN A 88 -6.32 0.82 6.36
C ASN A 88 -7.43 1.63 7.04
N ASN A 89 -7.06 2.55 7.93
CA ASN A 89 -8.03 3.44 8.55
C ASN A 89 -7.42 4.81 8.87
N VAL A 90 -8.29 5.80 9.03
CA VAL A 90 -7.90 7.21 9.22
C VAL A 90 -7.12 7.40 10.52
N THR A 91 -7.46 6.67 11.58
CA THR A 91 -6.75 6.74 12.87
C THR A 91 -5.29 6.30 12.74
N MET A 92 -4.99 5.30 11.92
CA MET A 92 -3.59 4.90 11.65
C MET A 92 -2.79 6.03 11.00
N VAL A 93 -3.40 6.78 10.06
CA VAL A 93 -2.76 7.94 9.43
C VAL A 93 -2.46 9.02 10.47
N GLU A 94 -3.45 9.38 11.29
CA GLU A 94 -3.31 10.41 12.31
C GLU A 94 -2.23 10.04 13.34
N THR A 95 -2.27 8.81 13.86
CA THR A 95 -1.28 8.30 14.81
C THR A 95 0.12 8.31 14.20
N GLY A 96 0.29 7.79 12.98
CA GLY A 96 1.59 7.79 12.31
C GLY A 96 2.16 9.19 12.15
N LEU A 97 1.35 10.16 11.70
CA LEU A 97 1.76 11.55 11.60
C LEU A 97 2.10 12.16 12.97
N ASN A 98 1.33 11.87 14.01
CA ASN A 98 1.58 12.37 15.37
C ASN A 98 2.85 11.77 16.00
N GLU A 99 3.25 10.57 15.60
CA GLU A 99 4.53 9.94 15.96
C GLU A 99 5.71 10.46 15.14
N GLY A 100 5.50 11.43 14.24
CA GLY A 100 6.53 12.00 13.37
C GLY A 100 6.90 11.10 12.19
N LYS A 101 6.14 10.04 11.91
CA LYS A 101 6.37 9.14 10.78
C LYS A 101 5.90 9.76 9.48
N THR A 102 6.50 9.28 8.39
CA THR A 102 6.04 9.57 7.03
C THR A 102 4.93 8.59 6.66
N VAL A 103 3.81 9.11 6.17
CA VAL A 103 2.72 8.29 5.64
C VAL A 103 2.73 8.40 4.12
N THR A 104 2.74 7.26 3.43
CA THR A 104 2.69 7.20 1.97
C THR A 104 1.40 6.52 1.54
N PHE A 105 0.66 7.16 0.64
CA PHE A 105 -0.47 6.58 -0.06
C PHE A 105 -0.09 6.25 -1.50
N SER A 106 -0.63 5.15 -2.01
CA SER A 106 -0.53 4.76 -3.42
C SER A 106 -1.87 4.20 -3.89
N LEU A 107 -2.30 4.63 -5.07
CA LEU A 107 -3.45 4.09 -5.80
C LEU A 107 -3.19 4.30 -7.29
N ASN A 108 -3.44 3.28 -8.11
CA ASN A 108 -3.14 3.32 -9.55
C ASN A 108 -1.71 3.79 -9.89
N ASN A 109 -0.71 3.43 -9.07
CA ASN A 109 0.69 3.87 -9.20
C ASN A 109 0.89 5.40 -9.15
N GLU A 110 -0.07 6.12 -8.57
CA GLU A 110 0.03 7.54 -8.21
C GLU A 110 0.18 7.67 -6.69
N ARG A 111 1.11 8.52 -6.24
CA ARG A 111 1.49 8.60 -4.82
C ARG A 111 1.21 9.95 -4.17
N TYR A 112 0.90 9.89 -2.89
CA TYR A 112 0.90 11.03 -1.98
C TYR A 112 1.83 10.72 -0.80
N ILE A 113 2.63 11.72 -0.40
CA ILE A 113 3.53 11.60 0.75
C ILE A 113 3.13 12.66 1.77
N LEU A 114 2.78 12.21 2.98
CA LEU A 114 2.35 13.04 4.08
C LEU A 114 3.43 13.04 5.16
N LYS A 115 3.80 14.23 5.63
CA LYS A 115 4.73 14.42 6.75
C LYS A 115 4.19 15.48 7.69
N LYS A 116 4.29 15.25 8.99
CA LYS A 116 3.96 16.25 10.01
C LYS A 116 5.24 16.82 10.60
N THR A 117 5.33 18.14 10.64
CA THR A 117 6.27 18.88 11.48
C THR A 117 5.53 19.44 12.69
N ASP A 118 6.26 20.02 13.65
CA ASP A 118 5.66 20.58 14.88
C ASP A 118 4.53 21.59 14.61
N GLU A 119 4.55 22.24 13.44
CA GLU A 119 3.61 23.30 13.09
C GLU A 119 2.55 22.91 12.07
N LYS A 120 2.86 21.99 11.13
CA LYS A 120 2.02 21.75 9.95
C LYS A 120 2.11 20.31 9.44
N ILE A 121 1.06 19.89 8.74
CA ILE A 121 1.07 18.70 7.90
C ILE A 121 1.34 19.13 6.46
N CYS A 122 2.39 18.58 5.87
CA CYS A 122 2.74 18.73 4.46
C CYS A 122 2.24 17.50 3.68
N VAL A 123 1.50 17.73 2.61
CA VAL A 123 1.09 16.71 1.65
C VAL A 123 1.81 17.00 0.33
N SER A 124 2.62 16.06 -0.14
CA SER A 124 3.37 16.15 -1.39
C SER A 124 2.82 15.19 -2.43
N HIS A 125 2.63 15.66 -3.66
CA HIS A 125 2.13 14.86 -4.77
C HIS A 125 2.62 15.46 -6.10
N ASN A 126 3.25 14.66 -6.95
CA ASN A 126 3.79 15.09 -8.27
C ASN A 126 4.61 16.39 -8.21
N GLY A 127 5.45 16.53 -7.17
CA GLY A 127 6.27 17.73 -6.93
C GLY A 127 5.52 18.92 -6.30
N ASN A 128 4.20 18.91 -6.30
CA ASN A 128 3.38 19.92 -5.63
C ASN A 128 3.27 19.64 -4.13
N LYS A 129 3.16 20.71 -3.34
CA LYS A 129 3.03 20.63 -1.87
C LYS A 129 1.84 21.46 -1.41
N SER A 130 1.02 20.86 -0.54
CA SER A 130 -0.06 21.52 0.19
C SER A 130 0.24 21.44 1.69
N PHE A 131 -0.18 22.45 2.45
CA PHE A 131 0.11 22.55 3.87
C PHE A 131 -1.17 22.80 4.67
N TYR A 132 -1.27 22.14 5.81
CA TYR A 132 -2.43 22.18 6.70
C TYR A 132 -1.98 22.39 8.14
N SER A 133 -2.74 23.14 8.91
CA SER A 133 -2.43 23.47 10.31
C SER A 133 -2.81 22.35 11.28
N SER A 134 -3.69 21.43 10.86
CA SER A 134 -4.12 20.28 11.68
C SER A 134 -4.51 19.07 10.84
N PHE A 135 -4.59 17.89 11.47
CA PHE A 135 -5.08 16.67 10.82
C PHE A 135 -6.54 16.81 10.38
N SER A 136 -7.40 17.41 11.21
CA SER A 136 -8.82 17.63 10.88
C SER A 136 -9.00 18.53 9.65
N GLU A 137 -8.17 19.57 9.52
CA GLU A 137 -8.17 20.46 8.35
C GLU A 137 -7.75 19.70 7.09
N MET A 138 -6.62 18.99 7.14
CA MET A 138 -6.12 18.18 6.02
C MET A 138 -7.13 17.12 5.59
N LYS A 139 -7.69 16.37 6.55
CA LYS A 139 -8.67 15.32 6.32
C LYS A 139 -9.90 15.82 5.55
N SER A 140 -10.35 17.04 5.84
CA SER A 140 -11.56 17.63 5.25
C SER A 140 -11.32 18.31 3.90
N ASN A 141 -10.12 18.90 3.71
CA ASN A 141 -9.83 19.77 2.57
C ASN A 141 -8.93 19.14 1.51
N GLN A 142 -7.99 18.27 1.89
CA GLN A 142 -7.12 17.60 0.93
C GLN A 142 -7.93 16.57 0.13
N LYS A 143 -7.82 16.66 -1.19
CA LYS A 143 -8.31 15.62 -2.09
C LYS A 143 -7.19 14.64 -2.40
N PHE A 144 -7.42 13.37 -2.10
CA PHE A 144 -6.60 12.25 -2.50
C PHE A 144 -7.37 11.51 -3.60
N TYR A 145 -6.81 11.47 -4.81
CA TYR A 145 -7.47 10.81 -5.95
C TYR A 145 -8.92 11.33 -6.18
N ASN A 146 -9.09 12.66 -6.08
CA ASN A 146 -10.37 13.39 -6.18
C ASN A 146 -11.39 13.15 -5.04
N LYS A 147 -11.05 12.41 -3.98
CA LYS A 147 -11.90 12.13 -2.82
C LYS A 147 -11.29 12.66 -1.52
N ILE A 148 -12.09 12.85 -0.46
CA ILE A 148 -11.49 13.13 0.87
C ILE A 148 -10.96 11.84 1.49
N LEU A 149 -10.18 11.95 2.57
CA LEU A 149 -9.51 10.78 3.18
C LEU A 149 -10.50 9.69 3.64
N ASP A 150 -11.61 10.06 4.28
CA ASP A 150 -12.63 9.09 4.75
C ASP A 150 -13.24 8.27 3.59
N GLU A 151 -13.34 8.86 2.40
CA GLU A 151 -13.99 8.24 1.25
C GLU A 151 -13.05 7.29 0.48
N VAL A 152 -11.74 7.38 0.70
CA VAL A 152 -10.73 6.67 -0.10
C VAL A 152 -9.84 5.74 0.73
N ILE A 153 -9.88 5.83 2.06
CA ILE A 153 -8.96 5.12 2.96
C ILE A 153 -8.98 3.59 2.77
N ASP A 154 -10.13 3.00 2.47
CA ASP A 154 -10.27 1.56 2.24
C ASP A 154 -9.75 1.13 0.86
N GLU A 155 -9.70 2.05 -0.10
CA GLU A 155 -9.26 1.80 -1.47
C GLU A 155 -7.74 1.84 -1.58
N ILE A 156 -7.09 2.80 -0.92
CA ILE A 156 -5.66 3.08 -1.03
C ILE A 156 -4.77 1.99 -0.45
N PHE A 157 -3.57 1.91 -1.01
CA PHE A 157 -2.42 1.25 -0.40
C PHE A 157 -1.66 2.26 0.46
N MET A 158 -1.25 1.86 1.67
CA MET A 158 -0.71 2.76 2.67
C MET A 158 0.50 2.14 3.37
N SER A 159 1.54 2.95 3.57
CA SER A 159 2.68 2.60 4.42
C SER A 159 3.02 3.75 5.36
N ILE A 160 3.48 3.42 6.57
CA ILE A 160 3.82 4.36 7.63
C ILE A 160 5.23 4.01 8.12
N THR A 161 6.18 4.93 7.94
CA THR A 161 7.63 4.71 8.19
C THR A 161 8.26 5.86 8.93
#